data_AF-A0A259NE49-F1
#
_entry.id   AF-A0A259NE49-F1
#
_cell.length_a   1.000
_cell.length_b   1.000
_cell.length_c   1.000
_cell.angle_alpha   90.00
_cell.angle_beta   90.00
_cell.angle_gamma   90.00
#
_symmetry.space_group_name_H-M   'P 1'
#
loop_
_entity.id
_entity.type
_entity.pdbx_description
1 polymer ?
#
loop_
_entity_poly.entity_id
_entity_poly.type
_entity_poly.pdbx_seq_one_letter_code
_entity_poly.pdbx_strand_id
1 'polypeptide(L)' 'MKRFALLVLLAFSMTGCASLNLDQYTKTEPKFDLEQYFAGDTYAWGIFQSRGGEIKRQFKVHIEGKKIGDEFV' A
#
# COMPACT_ATOMS: atom_id res chain seq x y z
N MET A 1 9.52 29.92 26.30
CA MET A 1 8.21 29.44 26.78
C MET A 1 7.16 29.40 25.67
N LYS A 2 6.58 30.52 25.20
CA LYS A 2 5.51 30.54 24.17
C LYS A 2 5.88 29.88 22.82
N ARG A 3 7.12 30.09 22.34
CA ARG A 3 7.64 29.46 21.10
C ARG A 3 7.78 27.93 21.20
N PHE A 4 8.08 27.42 22.40
CA PHE A 4 8.21 25.98 22.63
C PHE A 4 6.83 25.30 22.66
N ALA A 5 5.83 25.97 23.25
CA ALA A 5 4.45 25.50 23.24
C ALA A 5 3.86 25.39 21.81
N LEU A 6 4.20 26.34 20.91
CA LEU A 6 3.80 26.29 19.50
C LEU A 6 4.44 25.12 18.74
N LEU A 7 5.71 24.81 19.01
CA LEU A 7 6.39 23.65 18.40
C LEU A 7 5.80 22.32 18.87
N VAL A 8 5.46 22.21 20.15
CA VAL A 8 4.80 21.01 20.68
C VAL A 8 3.40 20.83 20.08
N LEU A 9 2.63 21.92 19.94
CA LEU A 9 1.32 21.89 19.29
C LEU A 9 1.40 21.45 17.82
N LEU A 10 2.40 21.94 17.08
CA LEU A 10 2.64 21.57 15.68
C LEU A 10 3.08 20.12 15.53
N ALA A 11 3.90 19.60 16.45
CA ALA A 11 4.29 18.19 16.46
C ALA A 11 3.08 17.27 16.71
N PHE A 12 2.16 17.69 17.59
CA PHE A 12 0.97 16.90 17.92
C PHE A 12 -0.04 16.83 16.77
N SER A 13 -0.18 17.89 15.96
CA SER A 13 -1.10 17.90 14.82
C SER A 13 -0.69 16.96 13.67
N MET A 14 0.58 16.53 13.60
CA MET A 14 1.05 15.59 12.58
C MET A 14 0.66 14.13 12.87
N THR A 15 0.20 13.80 14.07
CA THR A 15 -0.16 12.41 14.45
C THR A 15 -1.45 11.90 13.80
N GLY A 16 -2.29 12.80 13.27
CA GLY A 16 -3.59 12.43 12.67
C GLY A 16 -3.52 11.79 11.28
N CYS A 17 -2.42 11.99 10.52
CA CYS A 17 -2.30 11.47 9.15
C CYS A 17 -1.83 10.01 9.06
N ALA A 18 -1.42 9.39 10.18
CA ALA A 18 -0.83 8.04 10.18
C ALA A 18 -1.78 6.94 10.69
N SER A 19 -2.97 7.29 11.20
CA SER A 19 -3.86 6.31 11.82
C SER A 19 -4.74 5.65 10.77
N LEU A 20 -4.34 4.46 10.32
CA LEU A 20 -5.20 3.56 9.55
C LEU A 20 -6.04 2.74 10.52
N ASN A 21 -7.35 3.00 10.60
CA ASN A 21 -8.25 2.16 11.38
C ASN A 21 -8.58 0.90 10.56
N LEU A 22 -8.00 -0.24 10.92
CA LEU A 22 -8.26 -1.53 10.24
C LEU A 22 -9.49 -2.25 10.81
N ASP A 23 -9.95 -1.87 12.01
CA ASP A 23 -11.08 -2.50 12.70
C ASP A 23 -12.36 -2.44 11.86
N GLN A 24 -12.52 -1.39 11.05
CA GLN A 24 -13.66 -1.23 10.14
C GLN A 24 -13.80 -2.36 9.09
N TYR A 25 -12.71 -3.07 8.76
CA TYR A 25 -12.71 -4.15 7.77
C TYR A 25 -12.83 -5.55 8.38
N THR A 26 -12.81 -5.67 9.71
CA THR A 26 -12.81 -6.98 10.40
C THR A 26 -14.11 -7.77 10.23
N LYS A 27 -15.21 -7.08 9.95
CA LYS A 27 -16.55 -7.67 9.72
C LYS A 27 -16.88 -7.83 8.24
N THR A 28 -15.94 -7.53 7.34
CA THR A 28 -16.15 -7.70 5.90
C THR A 28 -16.12 -9.18 5.55
N GLU A 29 -17.18 -9.64 4.88
CA GLU A 29 -17.28 -10.99 4.35
C GLU A 29 -17.40 -10.95 2.82
N PRO A 30 -16.77 -11.88 2.08
CA PRO A 30 -15.92 -12.97 2.58
C PRO A 30 -14.60 -12.46 3.17
N LYS A 31 -13.98 -13.27 4.05
CA LYS A 31 -12.64 -12.97 4.58
C LYS A 31 -11.66 -12.82 3.41
N PHE A 32 -10.82 -11.79 3.49
CA PHE A 32 -9.79 -11.58 2.49
C PHE A 32 -8.77 -12.73 2.51
N ASP A 33 -8.65 -13.42 1.38
CA ASP A 33 -7.66 -14.46 1.14
C ASP A 33 -6.70 -13.98 0.05
N LEU A 34 -5.43 -13.87 0.40
CA LEU A 34 -4.41 -13.29 -0.48
C LEU A 34 -4.11 -14.19 -1.68
N GLU A 35 -4.01 -15.50 -1.47
CA GLU A 35 -3.69 -16.47 -2.52
C GLU A 35 -4.83 -16.54 -3.53
N GLN A 36 -6.07 -16.61 -3.04
CA GLN A 36 -7.26 -16.62 -3.90
C GLN A 36 -7.39 -15.32 -4.68
N TYR A 37 -7.10 -14.18 -4.06
CA TYR A 37 -7.21 -12.88 -4.73
C TYR A 37 -6.24 -12.74 -5.90
N PHE A 38 -5.02 -13.28 -5.78
CA PHE A 38 -3.98 -13.19 -6.81
C PHE A 38 -3.91 -14.41 -7.74
N ALA A 39 -4.77 -15.41 -7.57
CA ALA A 39 -4.79 -16.59 -8.44
C ALA A 39 -5.22 -16.23 -9.87
N GLY A 40 -4.47 -16.73 -10.86
CA GLY A 40 -4.68 -16.46 -12.28
C GLY A 40 -3.97 -15.20 -12.78
N ASP A 41 -4.53 -14.56 -13.81
CA ASP A 41 -3.90 -13.43 -14.48
C ASP A 41 -4.10 -12.12 -13.72
N THR A 42 -3.00 -11.59 -13.17
CA THR A 42 -2.93 -10.26 -12.58
C THR A 42 -2.08 -9.34 -13.44
N TYR A 43 -2.49 -8.08 -13.56
CA TYR A 43 -1.74 -7.06 -14.27
C TYR A 43 -1.37 -5.90 -13.36
N ALA A 44 -0.14 -5.43 -13.47
CA ALA A 44 0.34 -4.25 -12.75
C ALA A 44 0.96 -3.24 -13.72
N TRP A 45 0.88 -1.97 -13.38
CA TRP A 45 1.47 -0.87 -14.14
C TRP A 45 2.47 -0.14 -13.27
N GLY A 46 3.66 0.07 -13.81
CA GLY A 46 4.75 0.74 -13.12
C GLY A 46 5.41 1.79 -13.98
N ILE A 47 5.96 2.80 -13.31
CA ILE A 47 6.74 3.87 -13.93
C ILE A 47 8.03 4.05 -13.15
N PHE A 48 9.14 4.22 -13.86
CA PHE A 48 10.43 4.57 -13.28
C PHE A 48 10.74 6.03 -13.60
N GLN A 49 10.90 6.84 -12.55
CA GLN A 49 11.13 8.29 -12.65
C GLN A 49 12.52 8.65 -12.14
N SER A 50 13.13 9.67 -12.76
CA SER A 50 14.34 10.29 -12.23
C SER A 50 14.02 11.13 -10.98
N ARG A 51 15.03 11.53 -10.22
CA ARG A 51 14.86 12.45 -9.08
C ARG A 51 14.23 13.80 -9.49
N GLY A 52 14.39 14.20 -10.76
CA GLY A 52 13.78 15.41 -11.31
C GLY A 52 12.31 15.23 -11.76
N GLY A 53 11.71 14.06 -11.54
CA GLY A 53 10.33 13.75 -11.94
C GLY A 53 10.17 13.34 -13.40
N GLU A 54 11.27 13.29 -14.17
CA GLU A 54 11.22 12.84 -15.57
C GLU A 54 10.94 11.33 -15.62
N ILE A 55 9.89 10.92 -16.34
CA ILE A 55 9.56 9.52 -16.56
C ILE A 55 10.58 8.91 -17.52
N LYS A 56 11.38 7.96 -17.01
CA LYS A 56 12.41 7.27 -17.78
C LYS A 56 11.88 6.00 -18.42
N ARG A 57 10.96 5.28 -17.76
CA ARG A 57 10.32 4.07 -18.29
C ARG A 57 8.91 3.92 -17.76
N GLN A 58 8.08 3.27 -18.57
CA GLN A 58 6.77 2.77 -18.17
C GLN A 58 6.73 1.28 -18.54
N PHE A 59 6.12 0.47 -17.70
CA PHE A 59 6.05 -0.97 -17.94
C PHE A 59 4.73 -1.52 -17.42
N LYS A 60 4.30 -2.60 -18.09
CA LYS A 60 3.15 -3.42 -17.69
C LYS A 60 3.70 -4.79 -17.28
N VAL A 61 3.35 -5.24 -16.08
CA VAL A 61 3.68 -6.57 -15.59
C VAL A 61 2.43 -7.43 -15.76
N HIS A 62 2.62 -8.63 -16.29
CA HIS A 62 1.63 -9.70 -16.27
C HIS A 62 2.17 -10.77 -15.32
N ILE A 63 1.37 -11.11 -14.32
CA ILE A 63 1.65 -12.08 -13.27
C ILE A 63 0.62 -13.18 -13.40
N GLU A 64 1.06 -14.43 -13.37
CA GLU A 64 0.17 -15.59 -13.41
C GLU A 64 0.32 -16.34 -12.08
N GLY A 65 -0.58 -16.08 -11.14
CA GLY A 65 -0.55 -16.68 -9.80
C GLY A 65 -1.09 -18.11 -9.80
N LYS A 66 -0.34 -19.06 -9.24
CA LYS A 66 -0.69 -20.49 -9.22
C LYS A 66 -0.38 -21.12 -7.87
N LYS A 67 -1.21 -22.10 -7.50
CA LYS A 67 -0.95 -22.96 -6.34
C LYS A 67 -0.24 -24.24 -6.80
N ILE A 68 0.96 -24.47 -6.30
CA ILE A 68 1.78 -25.67 -6.56
C ILE A 68 1.97 -26.40 -5.23
N GLY A 69 1.15 -27.42 -5.00
CA GLY A 69 1.10 -28.09 -3.69
C GLY A 69 0.62 -27.11 -2.61
N ASP A 70 1.46 -26.90 -1.59
CA ASP A 70 1.18 -25.99 -0.48
C ASP A 70 1.79 -24.58 -0.68
N GLU A 71 2.45 -24.34 -1.82
CA GLU A 71 3.07 -23.05 -2.13
C GLU A 71 2.25 -22.27 -3.17
N PHE A 72 2.14 -20.96 -2.99
CA PHE A 72 1.57 -20.04 -3.97
C PHE A 72 2.70 -19.25 -4.65
N VAL A 73 2.78 -19.36 -5.98
CA VAL A 73 3.82 -18.75 -6.83
C VAL A 73 3.25 -17.85 -7.91
#